data_AF-A0AAC9RTA8-F1
#
_entry.id   AF-A0AAC9RTA8-F1
#
_cell.length_a   1.000
_cell.length_b   1.000
_cell.length_c   1.000
_cell.angle_alpha   90.00
_cell.angle_beta   90.00
_cell.angle_gamma   90.00
#
_symmetry.space_group_name_H-M   'P 1'
#
loop_
_entity.id
_entity.type
_entity.pdbx_description
1 polymer ?
#
loop_
_entity_poly.entity_id
_entity_poly.type
_entity_poly.pdbx_seq_one_letter_code
_entity_poly.pdbx_strand_id
1 'polypeptide(L)'
;MTYHIPNETEALQGLNVLLDLATQFDLIYPHDRNQAAHILEKLQEKVAVLFHNAPNPAQIDAFTHYPYDRYYTCLHHLYHHPLVFIDFGSQSKVNQGYIQVISCAQSCFATARWISGLTDISEAHY
;
A
#
# COMPACT_ATOMS: atom_id res chain seq x y z
N MET A 1 -1.66 -21.18 12.71
CA MET A 1 -1.71 -19.71 12.71
C MET A 1 -2.86 -19.31 11.79
N THR A 2 -3.90 -18.69 12.31
CA THR A 2 -4.99 -18.13 11.50
C THR A 2 -4.53 -16.76 11.00
N TYR A 3 -4.27 -16.65 9.70
CA TYR A 3 -3.98 -15.38 9.06
C TYR A 3 -5.25 -14.51 9.04
N HIS A 4 -5.13 -13.25 9.41
CA HIS A 4 -6.21 -12.29 9.28
C HIS A 4 -6.13 -11.65 7.90
N ILE A 5 -7.10 -11.95 7.03
CA ILE A 5 -7.22 -11.26 5.75
C ILE A 5 -7.81 -9.88 6.05
N PRO A 6 -7.08 -8.77 5.83
CA PRO A 6 -7.63 -7.44 6.07
C PRO A 6 -8.87 -7.23 5.19
N ASN A 7 -9.89 -6.57 5.71
CA ASN A 7 -11.00 -6.10 4.88
C ASN A 7 -10.58 -4.87 4.06
N GLU A 8 -11.43 -4.43 3.14
CA GLU A 8 -11.15 -3.31 2.23
C GLU A 8 -10.72 -2.04 2.98
N THR A 9 -11.44 -1.69 4.06
CA THR A 9 -11.17 -0.50 4.87
C THR A 9 -9.81 -0.58 5.55
N GLU A 10 -9.48 -1.73 6.15
CA GLU A 10 -8.19 -1.96 6.82
C GLU A 10 -7.03 -1.92 5.83
N ALA A 11 -7.19 -2.54 4.66
CA ALA A 11 -6.18 -2.54 3.61
C ALA A 11 -5.92 -1.13 3.07
N LEU A 12 -6.99 -0.38 2.78
CA LEU A 12 -6.89 1.01 2.32
C LEU A 12 -6.26 1.91 3.40
N GLN A 13 -6.64 1.73 4.67
CA GLN A 13 -6.03 2.46 5.78
C GLN A 13 -4.54 2.15 5.90
N GLY A 14 -4.14 0.89 5.74
CA GLY A 14 -2.74 0.48 5.67
C GLY A 14 -1.99 1.22 4.58
N LEU A 15 -2.52 1.23 3.34
CA LEU A 15 -1.91 1.94 2.22
C LEU A 15 -1.84 3.46 2.45
N ASN A 16 -2.87 4.07 3.05
CA ASN A 16 -2.87 5.50 3.38
C ASN A 16 -1.73 5.87 4.35
N VAL A 17 -1.51 5.04 5.38
CA VAL A 17 -0.40 5.25 6.34
C VAL A 17 0.95 5.13 5.64
N LEU A 18 1.12 4.14 4.75
CA LEU A 18 2.37 4.00 4.00
C LEU A 18 2.61 5.20 3.06
N LEU A 19 1.57 5.68 2.38
CA LEU A 19 1.65 6.83 1.50
C LEU A 19 2.04 8.11 2.26
N ASP A 20 1.41 8.33 3.41
CA ASP A 20 1.69 9.48 4.28
C ASP A 20 3.16 9.47 4.74
N LEU A 21 3.65 8.34 5.26
CA LEU A 21 5.06 8.20 5.67
C LEU A 21 6.04 8.38 4.50
N ALA A 22 5.75 7.80 3.34
CA ALA A 22 6.60 7.94 2.15
C ALA A 22 6.64 9.40 1.64
N THR A 23 5.50 10.10 1.69
CA THR A 23 5.39 11.51 1.31
C THR A 23 6.11 12.40 2.32
N GLN A 24 5.95 12.15 3.62
CA GLN A 24 6.68 12.86 4.67
C GLN A 24 8.20 12.68 4.52
N PHE A 25 8.66 11.47 4.21
CA PHE A 25 10.07 11.22 3.91
C PHE A 25 10.54 12.06 2.72
N ASP A 26 9.80 12.06 1.61
CA ASP A 26 10.13 12.85 0.42
C ASP A 26 10.22 14.35 0.70
N LEU A 27 9.34 14.86 1.56
CA LEU A 27 9.33 16.28 1.95
C LEU A 27 10.46 16.63 2.91
N ILE A 28 10.81 15.75 3.85
CA ILE A 28 11.73 16.07 4.96
C ILE A 28 13.19 15.76 4.62
N TYR A 29 13.46 14.75 3.79
CA TYR A 29 14.84 14.35 3.47
C TYR A 29 15.77 15.47 2.98
N PRO A 30 15.31 16.49 2.20
CA PRO A 30 16.20 17.57 1.75
C PRO A 30 16.57 18.55 2.87
N HIS A 31 15.83 18.54 3.97
CA HIS A 31 15.90 19.56 5.02
C HIS A 31 16.46 19.03 6.33
N ASP A 32 16.06 17.82 6.74
CA ASP A 32 16.50 17.19 7.97
C ASP A 32 16.69 15.68 7.76
N ARG A 33 17.96 15.29 7.59
CA ARG A 33 18.33 13.89 7.35
C ARG A 33 18.06 12.99 8.56
N ASN A 34 18.17 13.50 9.78
CA ASN A 34 17.95 12.71 10.99
C ASN A 34 16.46 12.44 11.18
N GLN A 35 15.63 13.46 11.00
CA GLN A 35 14.17 13.29 11.03
C GLN A 35 13.69 12.38 9.90
N ALA A 36 14.24 12.54 8.70
CA ALA A 36 13.93 11.67 7.56
C ALA A 36 14.32 10.21 7.85
N ALA A 37 15.46 9.96 8.49
CA ALA A 37 15.85 8.59 8.87
C ALA A 37 14.85 7.94 9.83
N HIS A 38 14.31 8.70 10.78
CA HIS A 38 13.29 8.19 11.70
C HIS A 38 11.95 7.89 11.00
N ILE A 39 11.56 8.72 10.03
CA ILE A 39 10.36 8.45 9.20
C ILE A 39 10.57 7.20 8.34
N LEU A 40 11.76 7.05 7.77
CA LEU A 40 12.12 5.90 6.94
C LEU A 40 12.08 4.59 7.74
N GLU A 41 12.60 4.59 8.97
CA GLU A 41 12.53 3.45 9.88
C GLU A 41 11.07 3.06 10.16
N LYS A 42 10.21 4.03 10.50
CA LYS A 42 8.77 3.79 10.71
C LYS A 42 8.08 3.25 9.46
N LEU A 43 8.42 3.77 8.28
CA LEU A 43 7.88 3.30 7.01
C LEU A 43 8.24 1.82 6.81
N GLN A 44 9.50 1.46 6.96
CA GLN A 44 9.99 0.09 6.79
C GLN A 44 9.37 -0.87 7.81
N GLU A 45 9.29 -0.47 9.08
CA GLU A 45 8.61 -1.25 10.13
C GLU A 45 7.14 -1.49 9.77
N LYS A 46 6.44 -0.45 9.33
CA LYS A 46 5.02 -0.56 8.98
C LYS A 46 4.80 -1.46 7.78
N VAL A 47 5.65 -1.36 6.75
CA VAL A 47 5.63 -2.27 5.59
C VAL A 47 5.84 -3.72 6.04
N ALA A 48 6.83 -3.98 6.90
CA ALA A 48 7.12 -5.32 7.40
C ALA A 48 5.94 -5.91 8.19
N VAL A 49 5.34 -5.13 9.09
CA VAL A 49 4.16 -5.55 9.86
C VAL A 49 2.98 -5.87 8.93
N LEU A 50 2.67 -4.99 7.98
CA LEU A 50 1.57 -5.21 7.05
C LEU A 50 1.82 -6.43 6.16
N PHE A 51 3.03 -6.61 5.64
CA PHE A 51 3.38 -7.72 4.76
C PHE A 51 3.35 -9.07 5.48
N HIS A 52 3.96 -9.19 6.66
CA HIS A 52 3.97 -10.45 7.41
C HIS A 52 2.58 -10.88 7.91
N ASN A 53 1.69 -9.92 8.14
CA ASN A 53 0.32 -10.21 8.55
C ASN A 53 -0.61 -10.53 7.37
N ALA A 54 -0.22 -10.17 6.14
CA ALA A 54 -1.00 -10.42 4.95
C ALA A 54 -0.77 -11.85 4.43
N PRO A 55 -1.80 -12.72 4.42
CA PRO A 55 -1.67 -14.05 3.81
C PRO A 55 -1.33 -13.98 2.32
N ASN A 56 -0.58 -14.94 1.82
CA ASN A 56 -0.31 -15.00 0.38
C ASN A 56 -1.64 -15.25 -0.38
N PRO A 57 -1.94 -14.53 -1.47
CA PRO A 57 -3.17 -14.73 -2.25
C PRO A 57 -3.40 -16.19 -2.69
N ALA A 58 -2.33 -16.95 -2.95
CA ALA A 58 -2.42 -18.38 -3.31
C ALA A 58 -2.88 -19.29 -2.14
N GLN A 59 -2.91 -18.76 -0.91
CA GLN A 59 -3.32 -19.47 0.30
C GLN A 59 -4.73 -19.08 0.76
N ILE A 60 -5.41 -18.19 0.03
CA ILE A 60 -6.74 -17.69 0.37
C ILE A 60 -7.75 -18.38 -0.54
N ASP A 61 -8.55 -19.29 0.02
CA ASP A 61 -9.66 -19.97 -0.69
C ASP A 61 -10.88 -19.06 -0.90
N ALA A 62 -10.88 -17.85 -0.33
CA ALA A 62 -12.04 -16.97 -0.26
C ALA A 62 -12.03 -15.89 -1.35
N PHE A 63 -13.22 -15.65 -1.94
CA PHE A 63 -13.50 -14.48 -2.75
C PHE A 63 -13.27 -13.22 -1.90
N THR A 64 -12.22 -12.43 -2.19
CA THR A 64 -12.02 -11.14 -1.54
C THR A 64 -12.91 -10.10 -2.21
N HIS A 65 -13.68 -9.34 -1.43
CA HIS A 65 -14.60 -8.31 -1.96
C HIS A 65 -13.91 -7.07 -2.56
N TYR A 66 -12.58 -7.03 -2.54
CA TYR A 66 -11.74 -5.95 -3.07
C TYR A 66 -10.48 -6.55 -3.73
N PRO A 67 -9.71 -5.77 -4.50
CA PRO A 67 -8.53 -6.27 -5.22
C PRO A 67 -7.36 -6.56 -4.27
N TYR A 68 -7.49 -7.63 -3.49
CA TYR A 68 -6.52 -8.07 -2.48
C TYR A 68 -5.16 -8.41 -3.10
N ASP A 69 -5.15 -8.99 -4.29
CA ASP A 69 -3.95 -9.28 -5.09
C ASP A 69 -3.10 -8.03 -5.31
N ARG A 70 -3.74 -6.88 -5.58
CA ARG A 70 -3.07 -5.58 -5.79
C ARG A 70 -2.50 -5.03 -4.50
N TYR A 71 -3.26 -5.14 -3.41
CA TYR A 71 -2.78 -4.80 -2.07
C TYR A 71 -1.56 -5.62 -1.67
N TYR A 72 -1.64 -6.95 -1.79
CA TYR A 72 -0.54 -7.86 -1.45
C TYR A 72 0.68 -7.63 -2.33
N THR A 73 0.49 -7.49 -3.66
CA THR A 73 1.59 -7.24 -4.60
C THR A 73 2.32 -5.94 -4.26
N CYS A 74 1.58 -4.90 -3.87
CA CYS A 74 2.16 -3.65 -3.38
C CYS A 74 3.03 -3.90 -2.15
N LEU A 75 2.49 -4.51 -1.10
CA LEU A 75 3.26 -4.82 0.12
C LEU A 75 4.50 -5.66 -0.16
N HIS A 76 4.37 -6.70 -0.97
CA HIS A 76 5.48 -7.54 -1.40
C HIS A 76 6.58 -6.72 -2.09
N HIS A 77 6.20 -5.84 -3.02
CA HIS A 77 7.15 -4.97 -3.71
C HIS A 77 7.88 -4.05 -2.73
N LEU A 78 7.14 -3.37 -1.85
CA LEU A 78 7.68 -2.41 -0.88
C LEU A 78 8.58 -3.07 0.17
N TYR A 79 8.27 -4.29 0.57
CA TYR A 79 9.04 -5.06 1.54
C TYR A 79 10.38 -5.55 0.96
N HIS A 80 10.36 -6.05 -0.28
CA HIS A 80 11.57 -6.56 -0.94
C HIS A 80 12.41 -5.47 -1.61
N HIS A 81 11.83 -4.29 -1.86
CA HIS A 81 12.52 -3.12 -2.40
C HIS A 81 12.31 -1.92 -1.45
N PRO A 82 12.85 -1.98 -0.23
CA PRO A 82 12.64 -0.94 0.76
C PRO A 82 13.21 0.39 0.27
N LEU A 83 12.53 1.47 0.62
CA LEU A 83 13.08 2.80 0.40
C LEU A 83 14.34 2.97 1.26
N VAL A 84 15.40 3.49 0.66
CA VAL A 84 16.70 3.71 1.33
C VAL A 84 17.25 5.08 0.95
N PHE A 85 18.17 5.59 1.77
CA PHE A 85 19.02 6.69 1.32
C PHE A 85 19.94 6.21 0.22
N ILE A 86 20.00 6.96 -0.88
CA ILE A 86 20.90 6.67 -1.99
C ILE A 86 22.04 7.70 -2.02
N ASP A 87 23.26 7.21 -2.30
CA ASP A 87 24.43 8.05 -2.45
C ASP A 87 24.60 8.58 -3.88
N PHE A 88 23.96 7.93 -4.85
CA PHE A 88 24.06 8.25 -6.27
C PHE A 88 22.68 8.33 -6.93
N GLY A 89 22.48 9.35 -7.77
CA GLY A 89 21.21 9.58 -8.48
C GLY A 89 20.30 10.59 -7.77
N SER A 90 19.00 10.48 -8.02
CA SER A 90 17.99 11.41 -7.48
C SER A 90 17.10 10.69 -6.47
N GLN A 91 17.30 11.01 -5.18
CA GLN A 91 16.47 10.46 -4.08
C GLN A 91 14.99 10.75 -4.33
N SER A 92 14.63 11.97 -4.71
CA SER A 92 13.25 12.33 -5.04
C SER A 92 12.66 11.42 -6.12
N LYS A 93 13.39 11.07 -7.19
CA LYS A 93 12.86 10.12 -8.19
C LYS A 93 12.60 8.73 -7.62
N VAL A 94 13.46 8.24 -6.73
CA VAL A 94 13.28 6.95 -6.06
C VAL A 94 12.06 7.01 -5.14
N ASN A 95 11.93 8.08 -4.36
CA ASN A 95 10.78 8.31 -3.48
C ASN A 95 9.47 8.36 -4.27
N GLN A 96 9.45 9.09 -5.39
CA GLN A 96 8.28 9.20 -6.26
C GLN A 96 7.90 7.86 -6.89
N GLY A 97 8.87 7.03 -7.29
CA GLY A 97 8.60 5.66 -7.74
C GLY A 97 7.96 4.80 -6.64
N TYR A 98 8.47 4.90 -5.41
CA TYR A 98 7.92 4.20 -4.25
C TYR A 98 6.48 4.66 -3.93
N ILE A 99 6.24 5.97 -3.93
CA ILE A 99 4.91 6.59 -3.77
C ILE A 99 3.96 6.12 -4.88
N GLN A 100 4.42 6.03 -6.12
CA GLN A 100 3.61 5.61 -7.26
C GLN A 100 3.13 4.16 -7.11
N VAL A 101 3.96 3.26 -6.58
CA VAL A 101 3.54 1.86 -6.29
C VAL A 101 2.37 1.85 -5.30
N ILE A 102 2.45 2.64 -4.22
CA ILE A 102 1.37 2.75 -3.22
C ILE A 102 0.10 3.34 -3.84
N SER A 103 0.22 4.47 -4.53
CA SER A 103 -0.90 5.16 -5.19
C SER A 103 -1.58 4.30 -6.25
N CYS A 104 -0.82 3.49 -6.99
CA CYS A 104 -1.37 2.57 -7.98
C CYS A 104 -2.26 1.52 -7.29
N ALA A 105 -1.80 0.93 -6.19
CA ALA A 105 -2.59 -0.02 -5.42
C ALA A 105 -3.88 0.61 -4.85
N GLN A 106 -3.80 1.83 -4.30
CA GLN A 106 -4.96 2.56 -3.79
C GLN A 106 -6.01 2.83 -4.87
N SER A 107 -5.60 3.15 -6.10
CA SER A 107 -6.55 3.44 -7.17
C SER A 107 -7.45 2.25 -7.51
N CYS A 108 -6.99 1.02 -7.29
CA CYS A 108 -7.79 -0.19 -7.49
C CYS A 108 -8.96 -0.30 -6.49
N PHE A 109 -8.86 0.29 -5.30
CA PHE A 109 -9.96 0.35 -4.33
C PHE A 109 -11.06 1.30 -4.78
N ALA A 110 -10.70 2.41 -5.44
CA ALA A 110 -11.69 3.34 -5.98
C ALA A 110 -12.48 2.72 -7.14
N THR A 111 -11.85 1.91 -8.00
CA THR A 111 -12.51 1.25 -9.14
C THR A 111 -13.51 0.18 -8.71
N ALA A 112 -13.24 -0.56 -7.62
CA ALA A 112 -14.16 -1.55 -7.07
C ALA A 112 -15.52 -0.92 -6.67
N ARG A 113 -15.49 0.30 -6.13
CA ARG A 113 -16.68 1.04 -5.70
C ARG A 113 -17.60 1.46 -6.85
N TRP A 114 -17.06 1.66 -8.06
CA TRP A 114 -17.86 1.97 -9.26
C TRP A 114 -18.51 0.73 -9.87
N ILE A 115 -17.83 -0.42 -9.83
CA ILE A 115 -18.38 -1.68 -10.36
C ILE A 115 -19.53 -2.19 -9.47
N SER A 116 -19.37 -2.13 -8.14
CA SER A 116 -20.44 -2.49 -7.20
C SER A 116 -21.67 -1.58 -7.31
N GLY A 117 -21.49 -0.31 -7.69
CA GLY A 117 -22.58 0.64 -7.92
C GLY A 117 -23.36 0.41 -9.22
N LEU A 118 -22.86 -0.42 -10.15
CA LEU A 118 -23.57 -0.80 -11.37
C LEU A 118 -24.44 -2.05 -11.18
N THR A 119 -24.07 -2.94 -10.26
CA THR A 119 -24.88 -4.13 -9.91
C THR A 119 -26.17 -3.81 -9.15
N ASP A 120 -26.22 -2.72 -8.39
CA ASP A 120 -27.43 -2.29 -7.67
C ASP A 120 -28.53 -1.75 -8.61
N ILE A 121 -28.18 -1.37 -9.86
CA ILE A 121 -29.14 -0.78 -10.80
C ILE A 121 -29.82 -1.86 -11.66
N SER A 122 -29.31 -3.10 -11.67
CA SER A 122 -29.88 -4.20 -12.45
C SER A 122 -31.00 -4.98 -11.78
N GLU A 123 -31.24 -4.82 -10.46
CA GLU A 123 -32.28 -5.56 -9.74
C GLU A 123 -33.60 -4.78 -9.54
N ALA A 124 -33.71 -3.54 -10.04
CA ALA A 124 -34.90 -2.71 -9.86
C ALA A 124 -35.98 -2.86 -10.96
N HIS A 125 -35.91 -3.88 -11.81
CA HIS A 125 -36.89 -4.11 -12.88
C HIS A 125 -37.31 -5.58 -12.98
N TYR A 126 -38.22 -6.01 -12.11
CA TYR A 126 -39.23 -7.04 -12.39
C TYR A 126 -40.51 -6.77 -11.59
#